data_AF-A0AAU9UQC7-F1
#
_entry.id   AF-A0AAU9UQC7-F1
#
_cell.length_a   1.000
_cell.length_b   1.000
_cell.length_c   1.000
_cell.angle_alpha   90.00
_cell.angle_beta   90.00
_cell.angle_gamma   90.00
#
_symmetry.space_group_name_H-M   'P 1'
#
loop_
_entity.id
_entity.type
_entity.pdbx_description
1 polymer ?
#
loop_
_entity_poly.entity_id
_entity_poly.type
_entity_poly.pdbx_seq_one_letter_code
_entity_poly.pdbx_strand_id
1 'polypeptide(L)'
;MGGVNRFDHLRCSYDVSRRSKKWWFRLFYFCIDLCIVNSFLLYTTNKRVHNPLFQLHFRLSLARGLINGYTSIKRSLESEPQYLKKKPKMSNNSQKKIGVDKEIRLSNVGIHKHEKIETWRRCRMCSTKTNNKRSKIQCSTCKVALCVVPCFDLFHSSI
;
A
#
# COMPACT_ATOMS: atom_id res chain seq x y z
N MET A 1 -0.81 13.55 -35.69
CA MET A 1 -1.93 13.83 -34.77
C MET A 1 -2.27 12.63 -33.86
N GLY A 2 -1.29 12.00 -33.19
CA GLY A 2 -1.55 10.78 -32.37
C GLY A 2 -1.56 10.99 -30.85
N GLY A 3 -1.03 12.13 -30.37
CA GLY A 3 -0.84 12.37 -28.93
C GLY A 3 -2.15 12.50 -28.15
N VAL A 4 -3.14 13.20 -28.71
CA VAL A 4 -4.46 13.41 -28.09
C VAL A 4 -5.22 12.09 -27.96
N ASN A 5 -5.19 11.25 -29.01
CA ASN A 5 -5.83 9.93 -28.99
C ASN A 5 -5.19 8.99 -27.96
N ARG A 6 -3.86 9.04 -27.84
CA ARG A 6 -3.13 8.24 -26.83
C ARG A 6 -3.50 8.67 -25.41
N PHE A 7 -3.58 9.98 -25.17
CA PHE A 7 -4.01 10.50 -23.88
C PHE A 7 -5.44 10.05 -23.54
N ASP A 8 -6.37 10.21 -24.47
CA ASP A 8 -7.78 9.87 -24.22
C ASP A 8 -7.96 8.36 -24.00
N HIS A 9 -7.25 7.51 -24.76
CA HIS A 9 -7.25 6.06 -24.54
C HIS A 9 -6.74 5.68 -23.13
N LEU A 10 -5.61 6.25 -22.70
CA LEU A 10 -5.03 6.01 -21.37
C LEU A 10 -5.91 6.57 -20.24
N ARG A 11 -6.63 7.66 -20.49
CA ARG A 11 -7.57 8.25 -19.54
C ARG A 11 -8.82 7.38 -19.41
N CYS A 12 -9.47 7.06 -20.52
CA CYS A 12 -10.71 6.28 -20.56
C CYS A 12 -10.57 4.88 -19.95
N SER A 13 -9.38 4.28 -20.04
CA SER A 13 -9.10 2.97 -19.41
C SER A 13 -9.23 2.98 -17.88
N TYR A 14 -8.96 4.11 -17.21
CA TYR A 14 -8.98 4.24 -15.75
C TYR A 14 -9.43 5.65 -15.34
N ASP A 15 -10.65 6.04 -15.70
CA ASP A 15 -11.20 7.38 -15.41
C ASP A 15 -11.41 7.59 -13.89
N VAL A 16 -10.95 8.73 -13.36
CA VAL A 16 -11.11 9.12 -11.94
C VAL A 16 -12.40 9.93 -11.74
N SER A 17 -13.08 10.31 -12.83
CA SER A 17 -14.27 11.15 -12.78
C SER A 17 -15.37 10.59 -11.85
N ARG A 18 -16.06 11.51 -11.16
CA ARG A 18 -17.20 11.19 -10.30
C ARG A 18 -18.38 12.07 -10.65
N ARG A 19 -19.58 11.50 -10.58
CA ARG A 19 -20.83 12.26 -10.75
C ARG A 19 -20.93 13.33 -9.66
N SER A 20 -21.09 14.58 -10.07
CA SER A 20 -21.25 15.72 -9.17
C SER A 20 -22.26 16.70 -9.76
N LYS A 21 -22.95 17.44 -8.89
CA LYS A 21 -23.89 18.50 -9.30
C LYS A 21 -23.17 19.78 -9.73
N LYS A 22 -21.96 20.03 -9.22
CA LYS A 22 -21.18 21.23 -9.57
C LYS A 22 -20.28 20.92 -10.77
N TRP A 23 -20.44 21.67 -11.86
CA TRP A 23 -19.77 21.44 -13.14
C TRP A 23 -18.23 21.51 -13.05
N TRP A 24 -17.69 22.38 -12.20
CA TRP A 24 -16.24 22.56 -12.05
C TRP A 24 -15.51 21.31 -11.53
N PHE A 25 -16.20 20.40 -10.82
CA PHE A 25 -15.60 19.13 -10.42
C PHE A 25 -15.17 18.28 -11.62
N ARG A 26 -15.85 18.42 -12.76
CA ARG A 26 -15.46 17.73 -13.99
C ARG A 26 -14.08 18.20 -14.46
N LEU A 27 -13.81 19.50 -14.37
CA LEU A 27 -12.49 20.07 -14.67
C LEU A 27 -11.44 19.60 -13.65
N PHE A 28 -11.80 19.60 -12.37
CA PHE A 28 -10.90 19.13 -11.31
C PHE A 28 -10.45 17.68 -11.51
N TYR A 29 -11.38 16.75 -11.74
CA TYR A 29 -11.03 15.34 -11.98
C TYR A 29 -10.25 15.17 -13.29
N PHE A 30 -10.61 15.94 -14.33
CA PHE A 30 -9.84 15.96 -15.57
C PHE A 30 -8.38 16.36 -15.35
N CYS A 31 -8.12 17.39 -14.54
CA CYS A 31 -6.75 17.79 -14.19
C CYS A 31 -5.99 16.69 -13.42
N ILE A 32 -6.66 15.94 -12.55
CA ILE A 32 -6.05 14.80 -11.85
C ILE A 32 -5.66 13.71 -12.85
N ASP A 33 -6.57 13.32 -13.74
CA ASP A 33 -6.28 12.33 -14.77
C ASP A 33 -5.15 12.79 -15.71
N LEU A 34 -5.13 14.08 -16.06
CA LEU A 34 -4.06 14.69 -16.84
C LEU A 34 -2.69 14.52 -16.15
N CYS A 35 -2.60 14.86 -14.86
CA CYS A 35 -1.39 14.70 -14.08
C CYS A 35 -0.95 13.23 -13.97
N ILE A 36 -1.88 12.29 -13.73
CA ILE A 36 -1.58 10.86 -13.61
C ILE A 36 -1.04 10.29 -14.93
N VAL A 37 -1.69 10.59 -16.05
CA VAL A 37 -1.26 10.11 -17.37
C VAL A 37 0.08 10.72 -17.76
N ASN A 38 0.30 12.02 -17.54
CA ASN A 38 1.58 12.66 -17.82
C ASN A 38 2.72 12.07 -16.97
N SER A 39 2.47 11.82 -15.68
CA SER A 39 3.44 11.16 -14.79
C SER A 39 3.76 9.74 -15.27
N PHE A 40 2.75 8.98 -15.73
CA PHE A 40 2.96 7.66 -16.32
C PHE A 40 3.77 7.70 -17.62
N LEU A 41 3.53 8.68 -18.49
CA LEU A 41 4.30 8.87 -19.71
C LEU A 41 5.78 9.22 -19.41
N LEU A 42 6.02 10.07 -18.41
CA LEU A 42 7.38 10.36 -17.95
C LEU A 42 8.06 9.12 -17.34
N TYR A 43 7.33 8.33 -16.56
CA TYR A 43 7.83 7.07 -16.00
C TYR A 43 8.20 6.06 -17.09
N THR A 44 7.36 5.89 -18.12
CA THR A 44 7.60 4.95 -19.22
C THR A 44 8.68 5.39 -20.21
N THR A 45 8.90 6.70 -20.36
CA THR A 45 9.99 7.25 -21.20
C THR A 45 11.33 7.27 -20.49
N ASN A 46 11.35 7.08 -19.17
CA ASN A 46 12.57 7.05 -18.39
C ASN A 46 13.37 5.76 -18.64
N LYS A 47 14.49 5.88 -19.38
CA LYS A 47 15.38 4.77 -19.75
C LYS A 47 16.01 4.03 -18.54
N ARG A 48 15.94 4.59 -17.34
CA ARG A 48 16.42 3.92 -16.11
C ARG A 48 15.49 2.80 -15.65
N VAL A 49 14.28 2.73 -16.18
CA VAL A 49 13.30 1.71 -15.83
C VAL A 49 13.41 0.57 -16.85
N HIS A 50 14.12 -0.50 -16.47
CA HIS A 50 14.34 -1.66 -17.35
C HIS A 50 13.06 -2.47 -17.65
N ASN A 51 12.04 -2.37 -16.80
CA ASN A 51 10.74 -3.01 -16.97
C ASN A 51 9.62 -2.08 -16.47
N PRO A 52 9.02 -1.25 -17.34
CA PRO A 52 7.97 -0.33 -16.91
C PRO A 52 6.72 -1.10 -16.47
N LEU A 53 6.18 -0.71 -15.31
CA LEU A 53 4.92 -1.24 -14.81
C LEU A 53 3.76 -0.95 -15.77
N PHE A 54 2.79 -1.86 -15.83
CA PHE A 54 1.49 -1.58 -16.44
C PHE A 54 0.79 -0.42 -15.75
N GLN A 55 -0.04 0.30 -16.49
CA GLN A 55 -0.71 1.52 -16.01
C GLN A 55 -1.47 1.31 -14.68
N LEU A 56 -2.14 0.16 -14.51
CA LEU A 56 -2.82 -0.19 -13.26
C LEU A 56 -1.87 -0.26 -12.07
N HIS A 57 -0.75 -0.97 -12.21
CA HIS A 57 0.23 -1.15 -11.14
C HIS A 57 0.92 0.16 -10.80
N PHE A 58 1.22 0.98 -11.81
CA PHE A 58 1.72 2.34 -11.61
C PHE A 58 0.73 3.18 -10.79
N ARG A 59 -0.55 3.21 -11.16
CA ARG A 59 -1.59 3.94 -10.43
C ARG A 59 -1.76 3.44 -8.98
N LEU A 60 -1.68 2.12 -8.76
CA LEU A 60 -1.74 1.53 -7.41
C LEU A 60 -0.55 1.96 -6.55
N SER A 61 0.67 1.91 -7.08
CA SER A 61 1.88 2.36 -6.36
C SER A 61 1.79 3.86 -6.06
N LEU A 62 1.37 4.67 -7.04
CA LEU A 62 1.13 6.11 -6.86
C LEU A 62 0.09 6.40 -5.77
N ALA A 63 -1.06 5.71 -5.81
CA ALA A 63 -2.11 5.89 -4.80
C ALA A 63 -1.62 5.50 -3.39
N ARG A 64 -0.90 4.38 -3.26
CA ARG A 64 -0.30 3.97 -1.98
C ARG A 64 0.70 4.99 -1.46
N GLY A 65 1.57 5.49 -2.33
CA GLY A 65 2.56 6.53 -1.99
C GLY A 65 1.91 7.85 -1.57
N LEU A 66 0.82 8.27 -2.21
CA LEU A 66 0.07 9.47 -1.83
C LEU A 66 -0.74 9.29 -0.54
N ILE A 67 -1.33 8.12 -0.32
CA ILE A 67 -2.06 7.83 0.91
C ILE A 67 -1.09 7.78 2.08
N ASN A 68 0.08 7.14 1.93
CA ASN A 68 1.13 7.04 2.95
C ASN A 68 0.62 6.82 4.39
N GLY A 69 -0.41 5.98 4.55
CA GLY A 69 -1.03 5.70 5.85
C GLY A 69 -2.01 6.76 6.39
N TYR A 70 -2.21 7.89 5.71
CA TYR A 70 -3.23 8.90 6.03
C TYR A 70 -4.65 8.34 5.93
N THR A 71 -5.50 8.70 6.88
CA THR A 71 -6.95 8.45 6.83
C THR A 71 -7.70 9.58 7.51
N SER A 72 -8.72 10.12 6.85
CA SER A 72 -9.59 11.19 7.38
C SER A 72 -10.54 10.74 8.50
N ILE A 73 -10.64 9.44 8.77
CA ILE A 73 -11.33 8.94 9.95
C ILE A 73 -10.54 9.40 11.17
N LYS A 74 -11.14 10.27 12.02
CA LYS A 74 -10.65 10.62 13.36
C LYS A 74 -10.52 9.33 14.19
N ARG A 75 -9.43 8.61 14.00
CA ARG A 75 -9.03 7.49 14.84
C ARG A 75 -8.37 8.13 16.04
N SER A 76 -9.00 7.99 17.21
CA SER A 76 -8.41 8.37 18.49
C SER A 76 -6.99 7.82 18.52
N LEU A 77 -6.02 8.73 18.53
CA LEU A 77 -4.60 8.57 18.82
C LEU A 77 -3.85 7.44 18.04
N GLU A 78 -2.76 7.89 17.45
CA GLU A 78 -1.59 7.12 17.06
C GLU A 78 -1.60 6.34 15.74
N SER A 79 -0.51 6.65 15.02
CA SER A 79 0.05 6.22 13.76
C SER A 79 0.31 4.71 13.66
N GLU A 80 -0.72 3.88 13.87
CA GLU A 80 -0.62 2.44 13.60
C GLU A 80 -1.04 2.15 12.13
N PRO A 81 -0.17 1.51 11.33
CA PRO A 81 -0.43 1.21 9.92
C PRO A 81 -1.62 0.25 9.74
N GLN A 82 -2.29 0.38 8.60
CA GLN A 82 -3.61 -0.20 8.36
C GLN A 82 -3.69 -1.73 8.52
N TYR A 83 -2.59 -2.47 8.30
CA TYR A 83 -2.55 -3.92 8.50
C TYR A 83 -2.60 -4.37 9.98
N LEU A 84 -2.47 -3.45 10.93
CA LEU A 84 -2.52 -3.75 12.37
C LEU A 84 -3.86 -3.48 13.02
N LYS A 85 -4.75 -2.72 12.39
CA LYS A 85 -6.05 -2.38 13.02
C LYS A 85 -7.04 -3.53 12.82
N LYS A 86 -7.57 -4.08 13.93
CA LYS A 86 -8.80 -4.89 13.92
C LYS A 86 -9.95 -4.01 13.41
N LYS A 87 -10.62 -4.43 12.34
CA LYS A 87 -11.81 -3.75 11.82
C LYS A 87 -13.00 -3.88 12.80
N PRO A 88 -13.97 -2.94 12.79
CA PRO A 88 -15.26 -3.17 13.43
C PRO A 88 -15.89 -4.45 12.88
N LYS A 89 -16.61 -5.17 13.75
CA LYS A 89 -17.20 -6.49 13.51
C LYS A 89 -18.05 -6.48 12.23
N MET A 90 -17.49 -6.90 11.10
CA MET A 90 -18.23 -7.25 9.89
C MET A 90 -17.92 -8.69 9.50
N SER A 91 -19.00 -9.36 9.08
CA SER A 91 -19.16 -10.75 8.60
C SER A 91 -17.90 -11.58 8.34
N ASN A 92 -17.92 -12.80 8.90
CA ASN A 92 -16.80 -13.73 9.09
C ASN A 92 -16.12 -14.29 7.82
N ASN A 93 -16.56 -13.93 6.60
CA ASN A 93 -16.17 -14.69 5.40
C ASN A 93 -15.06 -14.12 4.51
N SER A 94 -14.30 -13.09 4.94
CA SER A 94 -13.14 -12.63 4.15
C SER A 94 -12.08 -11.88 4.95
N GLN A 95 -11.68 -12.41 6.11
CA GLN A 95 -10.49 -11.92 6.84
C GLN A 95 -9.18 -12.30 6.14
N LYS A 96 -8.97 -11.89 4.87
CA LYS A 96 -7.62 -11.84 4.31
C LYS A 96 -6.89 -10.70 5.03
N LYS A 97 -5.99 -11.06 5.96
CA LYS A 97 -5.04 -10.12 6.58
C LYS A 97 -4.33 -9.38 5.45
N ILE A 98 -4.58 -8.07 5.30
CA ILE A 98 -3.90 -7.22 4.31
C ILE A 98 -2.39 -7.37 4.58
N GLY A 99 -1.65 -7.83 3.58
CA GLY A 99 -0.19 -7.97 3.67
C GLY A 99 0.47 -6.60 3.79
N VAL A 100 1.65 -6.55 4.40
CA VAL A 100 2.53 -5.38 4.24
C VAL A 100 2.97 -5.35 2.77
N ASP A 101 2.84 -4.20 2.10
CA ASP A 101 3.25 -4.06 0.70
C ASP A 101 4.72 -4.40 0.53
N LYS A 102 5.05 -5.09 -0.59
CA LYS A 102 6.42 -5.56 -0.85
C LYS A 102 7.43 -4.41 -0.90
N GLU A 103 7.03 -3.26 -1.42
CA GLU A 103 7.85 -2.04 -1.48
C GLU A 103 8.32 -1.59 -0.08
N ILE A 104 7.45 -1.69 0.93
CA ILE A 104 7.78 -1.32 2.32
C ILE A 104 8.57 -2.45 2.98
N ARG A 105 8.16 -3.70 2.77
CA ARG A 105 8.77 -4.87 3.42
C ARG A 105 10.21 -5.15 2.97
N LEU A 106 10.50 -4.92 1.70
CA LEU A 106 11.78 -5.21 1.05
C LEU A 106 12.65 -3.95 0.86
N SER A 107 12.13 -2.75 1.12
CA SER A 107 12.97 -1.54 1.08
C SER A 107 13.98 -1.56 2.21
N ASN A 108 15.25 -1.39 1.83
CA ASN A 108 16.40 -1.20 2.72
C ASN A 108 16.32 -2.10 3.97
N VAL A 109 16.47 -3.42 3.83
CA VAL A 109 16.31 -4.39 4.93
C VAL A 109 17.03 -3.97 6.23
N GLY A 110 18.16 -3.27 6.15
CA GLY A 110 18.88 -2.71 7.30
C GLY A 110 18.12 -1.67 8.15
N ILE A 111 17.04 -1.05 7.68
CA ILE A 111 16.19 -0.15 8.48
C ILE A 111 15.11 -0.89 9.28
N HIS A 112 14.88 -2.18 9.01
CA HIS A 112 13.90 -2.99 9.74
C HIS A 112 14.54 -3.50 11.03
N LYS A 113 14.23 -2.84 12.15
CA LYS A 113 14.82 -3.15 13.45
C LYS A 113 13.77 -3.75 14.39
N HIS A 114 14.24 -4.49 15.38
CA HIS A 114 13.41 -5.00 16.45
C HIS A 114 12.98 -3.87 17.38
N GLU A 115 11.67 -3.74 17.58
CA GLU A 115 11.03 -2.79 18.49
C GLU A 115 10.20 -3.58 19.51
N LYS A 116 10.37 -3.28 20.80
CA LYS A 116 9.59 -3.93 21.87
C LYS A 116 8.21 -3.29 21.97
N ILE A 117 7.20 -4.12 22.19
CA ILE A 117 5.81 -3.72 22.41
C ILE A 117 5.40 -4.16 23.81
N GLU A 118 4.53 -3.39 24.46
CA GLU A 118 3.95 -3.73 25.76
C GLU A 118 3.08 -4.99 25.69
N THR A 119 2.32 -5.15 24.61
CA THR A 119 1.34 -6.23 24.44
C THR A 119 1.84 -7.37 23.55
N TRP A 120 1.45 -8.59 23.87
CA TRP A 120 1.74 -9.78 23.06
C TRP A 120 0.89 -9.80 21.79
N ARG A 121 1.53 -9.83 20.63
CA ARG A 121 0.87 -9.95 19.32
C ARG A 121 1.23 -11.30 18.68
N ARG A 122 0.33 -11.85 17.84
CA ARG A 122 0.58 -13.11 17.12
C ARG A 122 1.63 -12.91 16.04
N CYS A 123 2.61 -13.80 15.97
CA CYS A 123 3.64 -13.76 14.95
C CYS A 123 3.02 -13.89 13.55
N ARG A 124 3.32 -12.97 12.63
CA ARG A 124 2.72 -13.00 11.28
C ARG A 124 3.14 -14.20 10.45
N MET A 125 4.34 -14.72 10.67
CA MET A 125 4.94 -15.80 9.88
C MET A 125 4.55 -17.19 10.39
N CYS A 126 4.70 -17.46 11.68
CA CYS A 126 4.54 -18.81 12.22
C CYS A 126 3.24 -19.03 13.00
N SER A 127 2.44 -17.99 13.29
CA SER A 127 1.19 -18.19 14.02
C SER A 127 0.08 -18.69 13.09
N THR A 128 -0.40 -19.90 13.37
CA THR A 128 -1.54 -20.53 12.71
C THR A 128 -2.70 -20.69 13.71
N LYS A 129 -3.85 -21.24 13.26
CA LYS A 129 -5.01 -21.50 14.13
C LYS A 129 -4.70 -22.56 15.21
N THR A 130 -3.86 -23.53 14.87
CA THR A 130 -3.43 -24.62 15.75
C THR A 130 -2.22 -24.24 16.59
N ASN A 131 -1.32 -23.40 16.06
CA ASN A 131 -0.12 -22.96 16.78
C ASN A 131 -0.11 -21.44 17.01
N ASN A 132 -0.56 -21.01 18.18
CA ASN A 132 -0.72 -19.61 18.55
C ASN A 132 0.58 -18.97 19.07
N LYS A 133 1.64 -18.97 18.25
CA LYS A 133 2.91 -18.29 18.59
C LYS A 133 2.73 -16.77 18.69
N ARG A 134 3.20 -16.18 19.79
CA ARG A 134 3.14 -14.74 20.07
C ARG A 134 4.53 -14.17 20.33
N SER A 135 4.70 -12.87 20.06
CA SER A 135 5.91 -12.11 20.37
C SER A 135 5.56 -10.73 20.95
N LYS A 136 6.46 -10.20 21.79
CA LYS A 136 6.48 -8.80 22.24
C LYS A 136 7.38 -7.91 21.37
N ILE A 137 7.74 -8.39 20.18
CA ILE A 137 8.69 -7.72 19.32
C ILE A 137 8.03 -7.54 17.95
N GLN A 138 8.05 -6.30 17.45
CA GLN A 138 7.66 -5.96 16.07
C GLN A 138 8.83 -5.37 15.31
N CYS A 139 8.70 -5.31 13.99
CA CYS A 139 9.56 -4.50 13.16
C CYS A 139 9.20 -3.01 13.30
N SER A 140 10.16 -2.11 13.48
CA SER A 140 9.94 -0.66 13.59
C SER A 140 9.27 -0.04 12.34
N THR A 141 9.64 -0.54 11.16
CA THR A 141 9.19 0.00 9.85
C THR A 141 7.92 -0.69 9.39
N CYS A 142 7.91 -2.03 9.42
CA CYS A 142 6.76 -2.84 9.03
C CYS A 142 5.73 -3.03 10.14
N LYS A 143 5.96 -2.56 11.36
CA LYS A 143 5.09 -2.64 12.55
C LYS A 143 4.39 -4.00 12.78
N VAL A 144 4.92 -5.06 12.21
CA VAL A 144 4.38 -6.43 12.28
C VAL A 144 5.12 -7.18 13.37
N ALA A 145 4.36 -7.86 14.23
CA ALA A 145 4.90 -8.73 15.25
C ALA A 145 5.50 -10.01 14.66
N LEU A 146 6.76 -10.27 14.96
CA LEU A 146 7.54 -11.41 14.48
C LEU A 146 8.32 -12.04 15.64
N CYS A 147 8.59 -13.35 15.56
CA CYS A 147 9.56 -13.98 16.46
C CYS A 147 10.97 -13.51 16.10
N VAL A 148 11.85 -13.40 17.09
CA VAL A 148 13.23 -12.89 16.91
C VAL A 148 13.98 -13.70 15.86
N VAL A 149 14.02 -15.03 16.02
CA VAL A 149 14.62 -15.95 15.05
C VAL A 149 13.69 -17.15 14.89
N PRO A 150 13.48 -17.71 13.67
CA PRO A 150 13.95 -17.27 12.34
C PRO A 150 12.93 -16.37 11.61
N CYS A 151 11.81 -16.02 12.26
CA CYS A 151 10.68 -15.37 11.57
C CYS A 151 10.97 -13.96 11.08
N PHE A 152 11.82 -13.21 11.78
CA PHE A 152 12.18 -11.84 11.40
C PHE A 152 12.93 -11.84 10.06
N ASP A 153 13.99 -12.64 9.97
CA ASP A 153 14.79 -12.75 8.75
C ASP A 153 13.97 -13.28 7.59
N LEU A 154 13.20 -14.36 7.78
CA LEU A 154 12.36 -14.92 6.73
C LEU A 154 11.33 -13.92 6.21
N PHE A 155 10.78 -13.06 7.07
CA PHE A 155 9.79 -12.06 6.65
C PHE A 155 10.40 -10.93 5.83
N HIS A 156 11.67 -10.61 6.04
CA HIS A 156 12.36 -9.53 5.31
C HIS A 156 13.23 -10.02 4.14
N SER A 157 13.52 -11.32 4.06
CA SER A 157 14.34 -11.93 2.99
C SER A 157 13.54 -12.61 1.86
N SER A 158 12.30 -13.05 2.11
CA SER A 158 11.52 -13.80 1.11
C SER A 158 10.82 -12.89 0.08
N ILE A 159 10.96 -13.19 -1.22
CA ILE A 159 10.26 -12.51 -2.33
C ILE A 159 8.87 -13.12 -2.57
#